data_AF-A0A5B0E255-F1
#
_entry.id   AF-A0A5B0E255-F1
#
_cell.length_a   1.000
_cell.length_b   1.000
_cell.length_c   1.000
_cell.angle_alpha   90.00
_cell.angle_beta   90.00
_cell.angle_gamma   90.00
#
_symmetry.space_group_name_H-M   'P 1'
#
loop_
_entity.id
_entity.type
_entity.pdbx_description
1 polymer ?
#
loop_
_entity_poly.entity_id
_entity_poly.type
_entity_poly.pdbx_seq_one_letter_code
_entity_poly.pdbx_strand_id
1 'polypeptide(L)'
;MKRAPGRRFFRFLAISLSLGACIVAVQSAQANPAECAQAFHSSLSTVKDGPYQTLREVRSGKLPSQPVAHISHPGKLSIAAPKGSASKELQQARQLARKIAAQGGNTALPANASSRWVAERLQMELGDYLGQEYTPFMCSGVPAYLTLLRNHAAQVAISTAQIDLAIATLQTALKAQTTAALDAMRPPPLPRHAPADRPDGRFAAHEMVTALDVADEPEATLLTRVANSSRGAGIVNDAKANEDLAPRRKPYRIVMHDRHDLDHLARRLVNTARRANMTSVQADPAGTFGLQGAVDYIATVAPLLQNGAGQVRDARARPALLAALADLEMLDTLMVARDVKPDPLGTAFAETFDAIEQAYAKACDCATRQAEASERSR
;
A
#
# COMPACT_ATOMS: atom_id res chain seq x y z
N MET A 1 -34.78 -39.15 -22.89
CA MET A 1 -35.67 -38.24 -22.14
C MET A 1 -35.23 -36.79 -22.35
N LYS A 2 -36.16 -35.98 -22.88
CA LYS A 2 -36.36 -34.51 -22.80
C LYS A 2 -35.16 -33.54 -22.90
N ARG A 3 -35.14 -32.82 -24.04
CA ARG A 3 -34.50 -31.51 -24.29
C ARG A 3 -35.21 -30.39 -23.50
N ALA A 4 -34.48 -29.31 -23.15
CA ALA A 4 -34.92 -27.91 -23.31
C ALA A 4 -33.83 -26.87 -22.93
N PRO A 5 -33.46 -25.94 -23.84
CA PRO A 5 -32.85 -24.65 -23.50
C PRO A 5 -33.92 -23.53 -23.41
N GLY A 6 -33.97 -22.81 -22.30
CA GLY A 6 -34.89 -21.71 -22.08
C GLY A 6 -34.39 -20.39 -22.69
N ARG A 7 -34.86 -20.07 -23.90
CA ARG A 7 -34.84 -18.71 -24.46
C ARG A 7 -35.90 -17.86 -23.75
N ARG A 8 -35.50 -16.73 -23.16
CA ARG A 8 -36.42 -15.66 -22.76
C ARG A 8 -36.31 -14.51 -23.77
N PHE A 9 -37.23 -14.52 -24.74
CA PHE A 9 -37.78 -13.31 -25.33
C PHE A 9 -38.64 -12.62 -24.28
N PHE A 10 -38.62 -11.30 -24.13
CA PHE A 10 -39.83 -10.52 -23.85
C PHE A 10 -39.58 -9.00 -24.02
N ARG A 11 -40.19 -8.48 -25.09
CA ARG A 11 -40.87 -7.17 -25.26
C ARG A 11 -40.07 -5.87 -25.09
N PHE A 12 -39.65 -5.35 -26.24
CA PHE A 12 -39.74 -3.92 -26.55
C PHE A 12 -41.20 -3.47 -26.43
N LEU A 13 -41.48 -2.58 -25.47
CA LEU A 13 -42.71 -1.80 -25.44
C LEU A 13 -42.40 -0.43 -26.04
N ALA A 14 -42.88 -0.20 -27.25
CA ALA A 14 -42.94 1.11 -27.86
C ALA A 14 -44.02 1.93 -27.12
N ILE A 15 -43.60 3.00 -26.43
CA ILE A 15 -44.51 4.01 -25.89
C ILE A 15 -44.44 5.20 -26.83
N SER A 16 -45.55 5.37 -27.55
CA SER A 16 -45.81 6.45 -28.50
C SER A 16 -46.05 7.79 -27.80
N LEU A 17 -45.68 8.83 -28.54
CA LEU A 17 -45.76 10.26 -28.28
C LEU A 17 -47.09 10.75 -27.68
N SER A 18 -46.97 11.66 -26.71
CA SER A 18 -47.86 12.81 -26.56
C SER A 18 -47.00 14.06 -26.36
N LEU A 19 -46.71 14.76 -27.47
CA LEU A 19 -46.19 16.12 -27.46
C LEU A 19 -47.29 17.07 -26.99
N GLY A 20 -47.37 17.29 -25.68
CA GLY A 20 -48.02 18.45 -25.08
C GLY A 20 -46.95 19.47 -24.73
N ALA A 21 -46.71 20.42 -25.63
CA ALA A 21 -45.78 21.52 -25.41
C ALA A 21 -46.39 22.55 -24.42
N CYS A 22 -46.34 22.26 -23.13
CA CYS A 22 -46.31 23.32 -22.12
C CYS A 22 -44.88 23.87 -22.11
N ILE A 23 -44.65 24.90 -22.92
CA ILE A 23 -43.49 25.78 -22.77
C ILE A 23 -43.72 26.54 -21.47
N VAL A 24 -43.40 25.92 -20.34
CA VAL A 24 -43.17 26.64 -19.10
C VAL A 24 -41.88 27.41 -19.38
N ALA A 25 -42.00 28.71 -19.60
CA ALA A 25 -40.88 29.61 -19.57
C ALA A 25 -40.23 29.46 -18.18
N VAL A 26 -39.23 28.60 -18.07
CA VAL A 26 -38.28 28.62 -16.97
C VAL A 26 -37.50 29.91 -17.17
N GLN A 27 -38.08 31.02 -16.70
CA GLN A 27 -37.29 32.20 -16.39
C GLN A 27 -36.26 31.72 -15.39
N SER A 28 -35.03 31.52 -15.87
CA SER A 28 -33.85 31.39 -15.04
C SER A 28 -33.72 32.70 -14.30
N ALA A 29 -34.43 32.83 -13.19
CA ALA A 29 -34.19 33.87 -12.21
C ALA A 29 -32.70 33.80 -11.91
N GLN A 30 -31.97 34.86 -12.27
CA GLN A 30 -30.56 35.00 -11.95
C GLN A 30 -30.46 34.82 -10.44
N ALA A 31 -29.80 33.75 -10.00
CA ALA A 31 -29.67 33.49 -8.58
C ALA A 31 -28.75 34.58 -8.06
N ASN A 32 -29.27 35.38 -7.14
CA ASN A 32 -28.51 36.47 -6.58
C ASN A 32 -27.32 35.86 -5.80
N PRO A 33 -26.06 36.25 -6.10
CA PRO A 33 -24.90 35.75 -5.37
C PRO A 33 -25.03 35.93 -3.85
N ALA A 34 -25.70 37.00 -3.41
CA ALA A 34 -26.01 37.24 -2.01
C ALA A 34 -26.95 36.19 -1.41
N GLU A 35 -27.96 35.73 -2.15
CA GLU A 35 -28.88 34.68 -1.71
C GLU A 35 -28.17 33.33 -1.61
N CYS A 36 -27.27 33.02 -2.55
CA CYS A 36 -26.45 31.81 -2.51
C CYS A 36 -25.51 31.82 -1.30
N ALA A 37 -24.86 32.95 -1.04
CA ALA A 37 -24.00 33.13 0.12
C ALA A 37 -24.79 33.02 1.44
N GLN A 38 -26.01 33.55 1.48
CA GLN A 38 -26.88 33.46 2.66
C GLN A 38 -27.35 32.02 2.90
N ALA A 39 -27.74 31.30 1.84
CA ALA A 39 -28.08 29.88 1.94
C ALA A 39 -26.90 29.03 2.41
N PHE A 40 -25.69 29.35 1.93
CA PHE A 40 -24.47 28.68 2.38
C PHE A 40 -24.17 28.98 3.85
N HIS A 41 -24.22 30.25 4.26
CA HIS A 41 -24.06 30.65 5.67
C HIS A 41 -25.05 29.95 6.60
N SER A 42 -26.32 29.88 6.20
CA SER A 42 -27.34 29.13 6.94
C SER A 42 -27.07 27.63 6.98
N SER A 43 -26.40 27.06 5.98
CA SER A 43 -26.05 25.63 5.97
C SER A 43 -24.85 25.35 6.88
N LEU A 44 -23.93 26.31 7.06
CA LEU A 44 -22.78 26.15 7.95
C LEU A 44 -23.19 25.99 9.42
N SER A 45 -24.30 26.59 9.86
CA SER A 45 -24.81 26.36 11.23
C SER A 45 -25.19 24.90 11.46
N THR A 46 -25.79 24.24 10.47
CA THR A 46 -26.11 22.80 10.55
C THR A 46 -24.84 21.95 10.63
N VAL A 47 -23.78 22.33 9.90
CA VAL A 47 -22.48 21.66 10.00
C VAL A 47 -21.86 21.88 11.39
N LYS A 48 -21.96 23.10 11.91
CA LYS A 48 -21.46 23.50 13.23
C LYS A 48 -22.11 22.70 14.35
N ASP A 49 -23.42 22.48 14.28
CA ASP A 49 -24.21 21.81 15.32
C ASP A 49 -24.20 20.28 15.19
N GLY A 50 -23.89 19.73 14.01
CA GLY A 50 -23.80 18.29 13.77
C GLY A 50 -22.34 17.79 13.70
N PRO A 51 -21.77 17.56 12.51
CA PRO A 51 -20.44 16.96 12.34
C PRO A 51 -19.32 17.63 13.15
N TYR A 52 -19.33 18.96 13.24
CA TYR A 52 -18.31 19.68 14.00
C TYR A 52 -18.45 19.45 15.52
N GLN A 53 -19.66 19.28 16.06
CA GLN A 53 -19.82 18.90 17.47
C GLN A 53 -19.26 17.50 17.73
N THR A 54 -19.50 16.54 16.84
CA THR A 54 -18.90 15.20 16.94
C THR A 54 -17.37 15.29 16.98
N LEU A 55 -16.75 16.12 16.12
CA LEU A 55 -15.32 16.38 16.17
C LEU A 55 -14.85 16.91 17.54
N ARG A 56 -15.59 17.85 18.15
CA ARG A 56 -15.29 18.38 19.49
C ARG A 56 -15.41 17.30 20.58
N GLU A 57 -16.41 16.42 20.48
CA GLU A 57 -16.63 15.32 21.42
C GLU A 57 -15.53 14.27 21.33
N VAL A 58 -15.11 13.90 20.11
CA VAL A 58 -13.98 12.98 19.89
C VAL A 58 -12.72 13.56 20.52
N ARG A 59 -12.41 14.84 20.28
CA ARG A 59 -11.21 15.47 20.84
C ARG A 59 -11.24 15.55 22.37
N SER A 60 -12.40 15.87 22.94
CA SER A 60 -12.55 15.98 24.40
C SER A 60 -12.54 14.63 25.12
N GLY A 61 -12.41 13.51 24.39
CA GLY A 61 -12.43 12.16 24.96
C GLY A 61 -13.80 11.75 25.49
N LYS A 62 -14.86 12.50 25.14
CA LYS A 62 -16.23 12.18 25.55
C LYS A 62 -16.80 11.00 24.76
N LEU A 63 -16.28 10.76 23.56
CA LEU A 63 -16.57 9.54 22.81
C LEU A 63 -15.58 8.45 23.22
N PRO A 64 -16.06 7.25 23.62
CA PRO A 64 -15.18 6.16 24.02
C PRO A 64 -14.32 5.75 22.84
N SER A 65 -13.02 5.99 22.94
CA SER A 65 -12.02 5.31 22.13
C SER A 65 -12.05 3.85 22.55
N GLN A 66 -12.75 3.01 21.79
CA GLN A 66 -12.72 1.57 22.03
C GLN A 66 -11.25 1.12 21.99
N PRO A 67 -10.80 0.34 22.97
CA PRO A 67 -9.45 -0.20 22.95
C PRO A 67 -9.31 -1.00 21.65
N VAL A 68 -8.43 -0.54 20.77
CA VAL A 68 -8.02 -1.30 19.61
C VAL A 68 -7.45 -2.60 20.16
N ALA A 69 -7.98 -3.74 19.71
CA ALA A 69 -7.44 -5.04 20.08
C ALA A 69 -5.93 -4.98 19.86
N HIS A 70 -5.14 -5.16 20.92
CA HIS A 70 -3.69 -5.13 20.83
C HIS A 70 -3.24 -6.18 19.83
N ILE A 71 -2.99 -5.77 18.58
CA ILE A 71 -2.16 -6.59 17.72
C ILE A 71 -0.79 -6.55 18.38
N SER A 72 -0.23 -7.73 18.68
CA SER A 72 1.11 -7.85 19.24
C SER A 72 2.13 -7.39 18.19
N HIS A 73 2.25 -6.08 18.00
CA HIS A 73 3.33 -5.48 17.24
C HIS A 73 4.44 -5.10 18.22
N PRO A 74 5.70 -5.45 17.94
CA PRO A 74 6.83 -5.16 18.83
C PRO A 74 7.18 -3.66 18.96
N GLY A 75 6.29 -2.75 18.54
CA GLY A 75 6.48 -1.29 18.60
C GLY A 75 7.56 -0.76 17.65
N LYS A 76 8.14 -1.61 16.81
CA LYS A 76 9.16 -1.29 15.80
C LYS A 76 9.18 -2.37 14.74
N LEU A 77 9.61 -2.00 13.53
CA LEU A 77 9.94 -2.99 12.51
C LEU A 77 11.23 -3.73 12.89
N SER A 78 11.24 -5.02 12.61
CA SER A 78 12.35 -5.94 12.90
C SER A 78 13.47 -5.81 11.88
N ILE A 79 13.13 -5.42 10.64
CA ILE A 79 14.09 -5.15 9.59
C ILE A 79 14.03 -3.67 9.19
N ALA A 80 15.20 -3.03 9.17
CA ALA A 80 15.31 -1.67 8.69
C ALA A 80 14.91 -1.60 7.20
N ALA A 81 14.25 -0.52 6.83
CA ALA A 81 13.82 -0.35 5.45
C ALA A 81 14.99 -0.39 4.45
N PRO A 82 14.73 -0.84 3.21
CA PRO A 82 15.75 -0.90 2.18
C PRO A 82 16.38 0.48 1.95
N LYS A 83 17.72 0.53 1.92
CA LYS A 83 18.48 1.73 1.55
C LYS A 83 18.52 1.85 0.02
N GLY A 84 18.39 3.06 -0.52
CA GLY A 84 18.53 3.34 -1.95
C GLY A 84 17.50 4.32 -2.49
N SER A 85 17.58 4.60 -3.79
CA SER A 85 16.64 5.46 -4.51
C SER A 85 15.32 4.72 -4.76
N ALA A 86 14.37 4.86 -3.83
CA ALA A 86 12.98 4.49 -4.05
C ALA A 86 12.19 5.68 -4.62
N SER A 87 11.09 5.43 -5.33
CA SER A 87 10.18 6.50 -5.73
C SER A 87 9.61 7.21 -4.50
N LYS A 88 9.17 8.47 -4.65
CA LYS A 88 8.63 9.27 -3.55
C LYS A 88 7.43 8.57 -2.89
N GLU A 89 6.58 7.96 -3.70
CA GLU A 89 5.37 7.25 -3.28
C GLU A 89 5.72 6.03 -2.43
N LEU A 90 6.70 5.22 -2.87
CA LEU A 90 7.17 4.07 -2.11
C LEU A 90 7.82 4.49 -0.78
N GLN A 91 8.58 5.60 -0.77
CA GLN A 91 9.13 6.13 0.47
C GLN A 91 8.04 6.57 1.45
N GLN A 92 7.00 7.24 0.97
CA GLN A 92 5.85 7.65 1.77
C GLN A 92 5.09 6.44 2.34
N ALA A 93 4.83 5.41 1.52
CA ALA A 93 4.20 4.17 1.98
C ALA A 93 5.00 3.48 3.09
N ARG A 94 6.33 3.39 2.93
CA ARG A 94 7.23 2.83 3.96
C ARG A 94 7.30 3.68 5.22
N GLN A 95 7.24 5.00 5.10
CA GLN A 95 7.21 5.92 6.24
C GLN A 95 5.90 5.76 7.02
N LEU A 96 4.77 5.62 6.32
CA LEU A 96 3.47 5.37 6.94
C LEU A 96 3.47 4.05 7.72
N ALA A 97 3.93 2.96 7.10
CA ALA A 97 4.04 1.66 7.78
C ALA A 97 4.92 1.74 9.04
N ARG A 98 6.05 2.47 8.98
CA ARG A 98 6.90 2.71 10.16
C ARG A 98 6.21 3.51 11.24
N LYS A 99 5.46 4.55 10.88
CA LYS A 99 4.69 5.36 11.84
C LYS A 99 3.69 4.48 12.58
N ILE A 100 2.95 3.65 11.84
CA ILE A 100 1.97 2.70 12.40
C ILE A 100 2.64 1.65 13.28
N ALA A 101 3.76 1.06 12.82
CA ALA A 101 4.52 0.10 13.63
C ALA A 101 5.01 0.71 14.95
N ALA A 102 5.50 1.95 14.92
CA ALA A 102 5.91 2.70 16.11
C ALA A 102 4.75 3.01 17.06
N GLN A 103 3.53 3.09 16.55
CA GLN A 103 2.29 3.25 17.33
C GLN A 103 1.73 1.89 17.81
N GLY A 104 2.44 0.78 17.59
CA GLY A 104 1.98 -0.55 17.98
C GLY A 104 0.78 -1.04 17.16
N GLY A 105 0.65 -0.60 15.91
CA GLY A 105 -0.50 -0.93 15.06
C GLY A 105 -1.72 -0.03 15.29
N ASN A 106 -1.68 0.88 16.26
CA ASN A 106 -2.76 1.81 16.51
C ASN A 106 -2.76 2.94 15.47
N THR A 107 -3.90 3.10 14.80
CA THR A 107 -4.18 4.23 13.90
C THR A 107 -4.86 5.39 14.63
N ALA A 108 -5.34 5.17 15.86
CA ALA A 108 -6.16 6.10 16.61
C ALA A 108 -5.38 7.24 17.29
N LEU A 109 -5.92 8.46 17.14
CA LEU A 109 -5.61 9.73 17.83
C LEU A 109 -4.14 10.20 17.80
N PRO A 110 -3.90 11.53 17.91
CA PRO A 110 -2.60 12.12 17.62
C PRO A 110 -1.52 11.61 18.58
N ALA A 111 -0.66 10.73 18.06
CA ALA A 111 0.32 10.01 18.86
C ALA A 111 1.43 10.89 19.45
N ASN A 112 1.61 12.12 18.97
CA ASN A 112 2.65 13.03 19.48
C ASN A 112 2.12 14.46 19.71
N ALA A 113 2.87 15.24 20.49
CA ALA A 113 2.50 16.61 20.87
C ALA A 113 2.28 17.53 19.65
N SER A 114 3.07 17.36 18.59
CA SER A 114 2.92 18.14 17.35
C SER A 114 1.59 17.84 16.65
N SER A 115 1.24 16.55 16.48
CA SER A 115 -0.06 16.15 15.91
C SER A 115 -1.24 16.60 16.75
N ARG A 116 -1.10 16.63 18.09
CA ARG A 116 -2.11 17.18 19.01
C ARG A 116 -2.31 18.67 18.79
N TRP A 117 -1.22 19.43 18.69
CA TRP A 117 -1.26 20.86 18.43
C TRP A 117 -1.87 21.18 17.06
N VAL A 118 -1.50 20.44 16.00
CA VAL A 118 -2.09 20.63 14.66
C VAL A 118 -3.58 20.30 14.69
N ALA A 119 -4.00 19.23 15.37
CA ALA A 119 -5.42 18.90 15.53
C ALA A 119 -6.21 20.01 16.23
N GLU A 120 -5.63 20.57 17.29
CA GLU A 120 -6.23 21.67 18.04
C GLU A 120 -6.36 22.93 17.19
N ARG A 121 -5.28 23.28 16.48
CA ARG A 121 -5.27 24.42 15.56
C ARG A 121 -6.30 24.26 14.46
N LEU A 122 -6.36 23.07 13.86
CA LEU A 122 -7.31 22.75 12.79
C LEU A 122 -8.76 22.81 13.27
N GLN A 123 -9.04 22.30 14.47
CA GLN A 123 -10.37 22.42 15.06
C GLN A 123 -10.73 23.88 15.34
N MET A 124 -9.81 24.69 15.87
CA MET A 124 -10.05 26.11 16.12
C MET A 124 -10.35 26.86 14.82
N GLU A 125 -9.54 26.66 13.78
CA GLU A 125 -9.76 27.27 12.46
C GLU A 125 -11.09 26.84 11.83
N LEU A 126 -11.49 25.58 11.98
CA LEU A 126 -12.82 25.11 11.59
C LEU A 126 -13.93 25.79 12.40
N GLY A 127 -13.73 25.97 13.70
CA GLY A 127 -14.67 26.68 14.57
C GLY A 127 -14.87 28.13 14.16
N ASP A 128 -13.78 28.82 13.85
CA ASP A 128 -13.79 30.21 13.37
C ASP A 128 -14.46 30.31 11.99
N TYR A 129 -14.12 29.40 11.07
CA TYR A 129 -14.73 29.34 9.73
C TYR A 129 -16.24 29.05 9.78
N LEU A 130 -16.67 28.09 10.61
CA LEU A 130 -18.09 27.77 10.79
C LEU A 130 -18.83 28.82 11.61
N GLY A 131 -18.12 29.65 12.36
CA GLY A 131 -18.65 30.74 13.18
C GLY A 131 -18.62 32.11 12.49
N GLN A 132 -18.09 32.21 11.27
CA GLN A 132 -17.93 33.48 10.58
C GLN A 132 -19.27 34.18 10.34
N GLU A 133 -19.25 35.50 10.41
CA GLU A 133 -20.40 36.33 10.06
C GLU A 133 -20.70 36.20 8.56
N TYR A 134 -21.95 36.42 8.20
CA TYR A 134 -22.37 36.41 6.80
C TYR A 134 -21.56 37.43 6.00
N THR A 135 -20.99 37.00 4.87
CA THR A 135 -20.42 37.89 3.87
C THR A 135 -20.89 37.48 2.46
N PRO A 136 -21.03 38.42 1.52
CA PRO A 136 -21.47 38.08 0.16
C PRO A 136 -20.44 37.24 -0.63
N PHE A 137 -19.21 37.07 -0.11
CA PHE A 137 -18.11 36.39 -0.80
C PHE A 137 -17.83 34.97 -0.26
N MET A 138 -18.65 34.44 0.65
CA MET A 138 -18.40 33.14 1.31
C MET A 138 -18.33 31.94 0.36
N CYS A 139 -18.94 32.01 -0.82
CA CYS A 139 -18.84 30.96 -1.83
C CYS A 139 -17.49 30.94 -2.58
N SER A 140 -16.63 31.95 -2.39
CA SER A 140 -15.34 32.01 -3.08
C SER A 140 -14.25 31.21 -2.34
N GLY A 141 -13.44 30.46 -3.08
CA GLY A 141 -12.25 29.79 -2.53
C GLY A 141 -12.49 28.58 -1.62
N VAL A 142 -13.75 28.20 -1.35
CA VAL A 142 -14.08 27.06 -0.46
C VAL A 142 -13.36 25.75 -0.86
N PRO A 143 -13.32 25.33 -2.14
CA PRO A 143 -12.62 24.09 -2.52
C PRO A 143 -11.11 24.12 -2.24
N ALA A 144 -10.47 25.27 -2.47
CA ALA A 144 -9.04 25.45 -2.21
C ALA A 144 -8.75 25.43 -0.69
N TYR A 145 -9.61 26.08 0.10
CA TYR A 145 -9.51 26.06 1.55
C TYR A 145 -9.70 24.65 2.12
N LEU A 146 -10.73 23.92 1.69
CA LEU A 146 -10.95 22.53 2.12
C LEU A 146 -9.80 21.60 1.72
N THR A 147 -9.19 21.84 0.55
CA THR A 147 -7.97 21.11 0.14
C THR A 147 -6.81 21.35 1.10
N LEU A 148 -6.60 22.60 1.52
CA LEU A 148 -5.58 22.95 2.52
C LEU A 148 -5.87 22.26 3.87
N LEU A 149 -7.10 22.34 4.37
CA LEU A 149 -7.48 21.72 5.64
C LEU A 149 -7.33 20.19 5.59
N ARG A 150 -7.73 19.54 4.50
CA ARG A 150 -7.53 18.09 4.30
C ARG A 150 -6.05 17.71 4.29
N ASN A 151 -5.19 18.53 3.69
CA ASN A 151 -3.74 18.31 3.72
C ASN A 151 -3.16 18.41 5.13
N HIS A 152 -3.67 19.32 5.97
CA HIS A 152 -3.28 19.40 7.39
C HIS A 152 -3.86 18.24 8.21
N ALA A 153 -5.13 17.87 8.00
CA ALA A 153 -5.76 16.73 8.66
C ALA A 153 -5.02 15.42 8.37
N ALA A 154 -4.55 15.24 7.13
CA ALA A 154 -3.73 14.10 6.71
C ALA A 154 -2.39 13.97 7.46
N GLN A 155 -1.90 15.03 8.11
CA GLN A 155 -0.69 14.97 8.95
C GLN A 155 -1.02 14.47 10.36
N VAL A 156 -2.23 14.77 10.83
CA VAL A 156 -2.72 14.48 12.18
C VAL A 156 -3.25 13.06 12.28
N ALA A 157 -4.10 12.67 11.35
CA ALA A 157 -4.82 11.40 11.34
C ALA A 157 -4.41 10.55 10.13
N ILE A 158 -4.34 9.24 10.35
CA ILE A 158 -4.09 8.27 9.27
C ILE A 158 -5.44 7.85 8.70
N SER A 159 -5.71 8.20 7.45
CA SER A 159 -6.97 7.82 6.80
C SER A 159 -6.89 6.40 6.20
N THR A 160 -8.03 5.73 6.09
CA THR A 160 -8.15 4.42 5.43
C THR A 160 -7.71 4.50 3.96
N ALA A 161 -8.02 5.59 3.26
CA ALA A 161 -7.58 5.81 1.89
C ALA A 161 -6.05 5.90 1.76
N GLN A 162 -5.35 6.51 2.73
CA GLN A 162 -3.89 6.53 2.76
C GLN A 162 -3.30 5.13 2.99
N ILE A 163 -3.92 4.35 3.89
CA ILE A 163 -3.52 2.95 4.13
C ILE A 163 -3.70 2.13 2.85
N ASP A 164 -4.84 2.23 2.19
CA ASP A 164 -5.14 1.50 0.96
C ASP A 164 -4.17 1.86 -0.18
N LEU A 165 -3.86 3.14 -0.34
CA LEU A 165 -2.85 3.60 -1.31
C LEU A 165 -1.45 3.05 -0.98
N ALA A 166 -1.06 3.05 0.29
CA ALA A 166 0.23 2.51 0.73
C ALA A 166 0.31 1.00 0.52
N ILE A 167 -0.76 0.25 0.81
CA ILE A 167 -0.87 -1.19 0.54
C ILE A 167 -0.67 -1.47 -0.94
N ALA A 168 -1.41 -0.79 -1.82
CA ALA A 168 -1.30 -0.99 -3.28
C ALA A 168 0.12 -0.68 -3.80
N THR A 169 0.74 0.37 -3.28
CA THR A 169 2.11 0.78 -3.63
C THR A 169 3.13 -0.28 -3.19
N LEU A 170 3.05 -0.76 -1.94
CA LEU A 170 3.94 -1.79 -1.42
C LEU A 170 3.74 -3.14 -2.10
N GLN A 171 2.50 -3.56 -2.38
CA GLN A 171 2.23 -4.79 -3.14
C GLN A 171 2.92 -4.77 -4.51
N THR A 172 2.91 -3.63 -5.20
CA THR A 172 3.57 -3.50 -6.51
C THR A 172 5.09 -3.61 -6.37
N ALA A 173 5.68 -2.87 -5.43
CA ALA A 173 7.12 -2.91 -5.18
C ALA A 173 7.60 -4.29 -4.71
N LEU A 174 6.83 -4.95 -3.84
CA LEU A 174 7.17 -6.22 -3.24
C LEU A 174 7.18 -7.37 -4.25
N LYS A 175 6.31 -7.35 -5.28
CA LYS A 175 6.38 -8.33 -6.39
C LYS A 175 7.75 -8.29 -7.08
N ALA A 176 8.23 -7.09 -7.40
CA ALA A 176 9.52 -6.91 -8.06
C ALA A 176 10.68 -7.33 -7.14
N GLN A 177 10.65 -6.93 -5.88
CA GLN A 177 11.71 -7.26 -4.91
C GLN A 177 11.77 -8.74 -4.56
N THR A 178 10.62 -9.39 -4.40
CA THR A 178 10.52 -10.83 -4.15
C THR A 178 11.08 -11.60 -5.33
N THR A 179 10.77 -11.18 -6.55
CA THR A 179 11.32 -11.80 -7.76
C THR A 179 12.83 -11.63 -7.80
N ALA A 180 13.34 -10.42 -7.56
CA ALA A 180 14.78 -10.15 -7.50
C ALA A 180 15.50 -10.95 -6.40
N ALA A 181 14.88 -11.10 -5.22
CA ALA A 181 15.42 -11.91 -4.14
C ALA A 181 15.47 -13.39 -4.50
N LEU A 182 14.38 -13.93 -5.06
CA LEU A 182 14.35 -15.31 -5.53
C LEU A 182 15.37 -15.58 -6.63
N ASP A 183 15.55 -14.63 -7.56
CA ASP A 183 16.53 -14.73 -8.63
C ASP A 183 17.97 -14.65 -8.11
N ALA A 184 18.25 -13.77 -7.14
CA ALA A 184 19.56 -13.70 -6.48
C ALA A 184 19.90 -14.97 -5.68
N MET A 185 18.87 -15.69 -5.19
CA MET A 185 19.03 -16.97 -4.51
C MET A 185 19.09 -18.18 -5.45
N ARG A 186 18.94 -17.99 -6.77
CA ARG A 186 19.08 -19.10 -7.70
C ARG A 186 20.54 -19.54 -7.78
N PRO A 187 20.81 -20.86 -7.76
CA PRO A 187 22.16 -21.34 -8.02
C PRO A 187 22.62 -20.84 -9.39
N PRO A 188 23.90 -20.46 -9.53
CA PRO A 188 24.44 -20.07 -10.82
C PRO A 188 24.22 -21.20 -11.84
N PRO A 189 23.93 -20.87 -13.11
CA PRO A 189 23.80 -21.90 -14.13
C PRO A 189 25.10 -22.70 -14.19
N LEU A 190 24.98 -24.02 -14.20
CA LEU A 190 26.14 -24.89 -14.42
C LEU A 190 26.80 -24.47 -15.75
N PRO A 191 28.13 -24.30 -15.79
CA PRO A 191 28.81 -23.98 -17.04
C PRO A 191 28.50 -25.07 -18.06
N ARG A 192 27.88 -24.67 -19.19
CA ARG A 192 27.51 -25.60 -20.27
C ARG A 192 28.71 -26.25 -20.95
N HIS A 193 29.89 -25.65 -20.77
CA HIS A 193 31.16 -26.11 -21.30
C HIS A 193 32.13 -26.28 -20.14
N ALA A 194 31.94 -27.32 -19.32
CA ALA A 194 33.09 -27.85 -18.59
C ALA A 194 34.03 -28.46 -19.63
N PRO A 195 35.34 -28.17 -19.61
CA PRO A 195 36.31 -28.84 -20.47
C PRO A 195 36.15 -30.35 -20.37
N ALA A 196 36.26 -31.06 -21.49
CA ALA A 196 36.08 -32.51 -21.56
C ALA A 196 37.06 -33.29 -20.65
N ASP A 197 38.15 -32.66 -20.21
CA ASP A 197 39.17 -33.24 -19.33
C ASP A 197 38.78 -33.21 -17.84
N ARG A 198 37.56 -33.67 -17.51
CA ARG A 198 37.34 -34.16 -16.15
C ARG A 198 37.78 -35.63 -16.13
N PRO A 199 38.81 -36.01 -15.35
CA PRO A 199 39.09 -37.42 -15.13
C PRO A 199 37.81 -38.09 -14.62
N ASP A 200 37.49 -39.23 -15.21
CA ASP A 200 36.23 -39.96 -15.07
C ASP A 200 35.69 -39.95 -13.65
N GLY A 201 34.36 -39.81 -13.54
CA GLY A 201 33.62 -39.56 -12.30
C GLY A 201 33.71 -40.68 -11.27
N ARG A 202 34.86 -40.77 -10.60
CA ARG A 202 35.09 -41.65 -9.44
C ARG A 202 35.48 -40.91 -8.16
N PHE A 203 35.62 -39.59 -8.20
CA PHE A 203 36.04 -38.81 -7.01
C PHE A 203 35.03 -37.77 -6.48
N ALA A 204 33.80 -37.70 -6.98
CA ALA A 204 32.85 -36.64 -6.59
C ALA A 204 31.60 -37.12 -5.83
N ALA A 205 31.73 -38.14 -4.98
CA ALA A 205 30.65 -38.54 -4.07
C ALA A 205 31.05 -38.66 -2.59
N HIS A 206 32.33 -38.78 -2.24
CA HIS A 206 32.77 -38.93 -0.86
C HIS A 206 34.04 -38.13 -0.59
N GLU A 207 33.89 -36.83 -0.31
CA GLU A 207 34.72 -36.02 0.60
C GLU A 207 34.40 -34.54 0.38
N MET A 208 33.31 -34.08 1.01
CA MET A 208 33.32 -32.72 1.54
C MET A 208 34.07 -32.76 2.87
N VAL A 209 35.40 -32.69 2.81
CA VAL A 209 36.25 -32.54 3.99
C VAL A 209 37.34 -31.51 3.68
N THR A 210 37.26 -30.41 4.45
CA THR A 210 38.30 -29.46 4.85
C THR A 210 39.67 -29.53 4.16
N ALA A 211 40.07 -28.44 3.52
CA ALA A 211 41.18 -27.59 3.96
C ALA A 211 41.45 -26.52 2.89
N LEU A 212 41.45 -25.24 3.27
CA LEU A 212 42.21 -24.24 2.54
C LEU A 212 42.94 -23.41 3.60
N ASP A 213 44.16 -23.84 3.85
CA ASP A 213 45.23 -23.00 4.33
C ASP A 213 46.34 -23.07 3.28
N VAL A 214 47.13 -22.00 3.22
CA VAL A 214 48.36 -21.79 2.45
C VAL A 214 48.23 -21.04 1.10
N ALA A 215 48.92 -19.90 1.12
CA ALA A 215 49.28 -18.96 0.08
C ALA A 215 50.04 -19.57 -1.11
N ASP A 216 49.88 -19.02 -2.31
CA ASP A 216 50.82 -18.05 -2.92
C ASP A 216 50.34 -17.74 -4.35
N GLU A 217 50.34 -16.46 -4.71
CA GLU A 217 50.41 -15.98 -6.11
C GLU A 217 51.88 -16.18 -6.59
N PRO A 218 52.20 -16.29 -7.90
CA PRO A 218 51.68 -15.41 -8.94
C PRO A 218 51.45 -16.02 -10.33
N GLU A 219 50.59 -15.38 -11.11
CA GLU A 219 50.94 -14.76 -12.41
C GLU A 219 49.69 -14.56 -13.26
N ALA A 220 49.49 -13.30 -13.64
CA ALA A 220 48.53 -12.88 -14.63
C ALA A 220 48.87 -13.46 -16.00
N THR A 221 47.87 -13.92 -16.75
CA THR A 221 47.66 -13.44 -18.13
C THR A 221 46.27 -13.81 -18.66
N LEU A 222 45.56 -12.75 -19.08
CA LEU A 222 44.72 -12.65 -20.27
C LEU A 222 43.92 -13.90 -20.70
N LEU A 223 42.59 -13.80 -20.64
CA LEU A 223 41.74 -13.89 -21.85
C LEU A 223 40.27 -13.49 -21.56
N THR A 224 39.89 -12.35 -22.14
CA THR A 224 38.61 -12.02 -22.78
C THR A 224 37.30 -12.01 -21.99
N ARG A 225 36.95 -10.78 -21.58
CA ARG A 225 35.69 -10.07 -21.87
C ARG A 225 34.94 -10.65 -23.09
N VAL A 226 33.82 -11.36 -22.85
CA VAL A 226 32.76 -11.58 -23.84
C VAL A 226 31.44 -11.03 -23.28
N ALA A 227 30.98 -9.98 -23.96
CA ALA A 227 29.64 -9.37 -24.06
C ALA A 227 28.53 -9.93 -23.12
N ASN A 228 27.80 -9.13 -22.33
CA ASN A 228 27.01 -7.96 -22.73
C ASN A 228 26.30 -8.09 -24.09
N SER A 229 25.52 -9.16 -24.28
CA SER A 229 24.48 -9.20 -25.32
C SER A 229 23.37 -10.20 -24.98
N SER A 230 22.34 -9.75 -24.25
CA SER A 230 20.95 -10.24 -24.42
C SER A 230 19.97 -9.39 -23.59
N ARG A 231 19.95 -8.07 -23.83
CA ARG A 231 18.69 -7.30 -23.79
C ARG A 231 18.11 -7.41 -25.19
N GLY A 232 17.08 -8.20 -25.36
CA GLY A 232 16.41 -8.37 -26.65
C GLY A 232 15.70 -9.71 -26.77
N ALA A 233 14.37 -9.64 -26.67
CA ALA A 233 13.36 -10.58 -27.18
C ALA A 233 13.84 -11.92 -27.75
N GLY A 234 13.46 -12.99 -27.05
CA GLY A 234 13.42 -14.34 -27.57
C GLY A 234 12.46 -15.16 -26.73
N ILE A 235 11.16 -14.87 -26.82
CA ILE A 235 10.13 -15.85 -26.48
C ILE A 235 10.24 -16.95 -27.54
N VAL A 236 11.21 -17.84 -27.36
CA VAL A 236 11.25 -19.08 -28.11
C VAL A 236 10.23 -20.00 -27.44
N ASN A 237 9.00 -19.95 -27.96
CA ASN A 237 7.99 -20.98 -27.72
C ASN A 237 8.45 -22.28 -28.39
N ASP A 238 9.47 -22.93 -27.85
CA ASP A 238 9.79 -24.31 -28.19
C ASP A 238 8.85 -25.23 -27.41
N ALA A 239 7.63 -25.40 -27.92
CA ALA A 239 6.68 -26.41 -27.45
C ALA A 239 7.11 -27.86 -27.80
N LYS A 240 8.35 -28.06 -28.27
CA LYS A 240 9.00 -29.36 -28.47
C LYS A 240 10.33 -29.47 -27.71
N ALA A 241 10.43 -28.84 -26.54
CA ALA A 241 11.57 -29.05 -25.66
C ALA A 241 11.57 -30.49 -25.12
N ASN A 242 12.44 -31.33 -25.68
CA ASN A 242 12.94 -32.62 -25.21
C ASN A 242 12.21 -33.25 -24.00
N GLU A 243 11.49 -34.36 -24.22
CA GLU A 243 10.88 -35.19 -23.17
C GLU A 243 11.87 -35.70 -22.12
N ASP A 244 13.18 -35.65 -22.39
CA ASP A 244 14.24 -36.03 -21.45
C ASP A 244 14.69 -34.91 -20.50
N LEU A 245 14.20 -33.67 -20.65
CA LEU A 245 14.49 -32.60 -19.69
C LEU A 245 13.43 -32.61 -18.58
N ALA A 246 13.89 -32.77 -17.33
CA ALA A 246 13.04 -32.66 -16.15
C ALA A 246 12.12 -31.43 -16.28
N PRO A 247 10.81 -31.57 -16.00
CA PRO A 247 9.82 -30.55 -16.29
C PRO A 247 10.26 -29.22 -15.70
N ARG A 248 10.38 -28.18 -16.54
CA ARG A 248 10.69 -26.83 -16.10
C ARG A 248 9.73 -26.48 -14.97
N ARG A 249 10.26 -26.31 -13.76
CA ARG A 249 9.46 -25.90 -12.60
C ARG A 249 8.71 -24.63 -13.00
N LYS A 250 7.38 -24.69 -12.95
CA LYS A 250 6.53 -23.54 -13.28
C LYS A 250 7.00 -22.34 -12.46
N PRO A 251 7.13 -21.14 -13.08
CA PRO A 251 7.53 -19.95 -12.35
C PRO A 251 6.57 -19.76 -11.18
N TYR A 252 7.12 -19.46 -10.00
CA TYR A 252 6.30 -19.27 -8.83
C TYR A 252 5.42 -18.04 -9.01
N ARG A 253 4.11 -18.23 -8.84
CA ARG A 253 3.16 -17.12 -8.81
C ARG A 253 3.20 -16.49 -7.43
N ILE A 254 3.60 -15.23 -7.35
CA ILE A 254 3.52 -14.44 -6.12
C ILE A 254 2.07 -14.03 -5.92
N VAL A 255 1.51 -14.41 -4.77
CA VAL A 255 0.12 -14.15 -4.34
C VAL A 255 0.21 -13.38 -3.03
N MET A 256 -0.60 -12.31 -2.87
CA MET A 256 -0.56 -11.37 -1.74
C MET A 256 -1.95 -10.73 -1.52
N HIS A 257 -3.00 -11.54 -1.43
CA HIS A 257 -4.37 -11.04 -1.24
C HIS A 257 -4.69 -10.79 0.23
N ASP A 258 -4.18 -11.64 1.11
CA ASP A 258 -4.43 -11.60 2.54
C ASP A 258 -3.12 -11.72 3.35
N ARG A 259 -3.25 -11.66 4.68
CA ARG A 259 -2.11 -11.75 5.61
C ARG A 259 -1.48 -13.14 5.62
N HIS A 260 -2.24 -14.18 5.28
CA HIS A 260 -1.76 -15.56 5.24
C HIS A 260 -0.82 -15.79 4.04
N ASP A 261 -1.15 -15.19 2.89
CA ASP A 261 -0.27 -15.14 1.72
C ASP A 261 1.09 -14.50 2.06
N LEU A 262 1.09 -13.43 2.86
CA LEU A 262 2.32 -12.74 3.27
C LEU A 262 3.20 -13.62 4.18
N ASP A 263 2.61 -14.31 5.16
CA ASP A 263 3.33 -15.25 6.03
C ASP A 263 3.96 -16.38 5.20
N HIS A 264 3.18 -16.98 4.29
CA HIS A 264 3.69 -18.00 3.37
C HIS A 264 4.84 -17.48 2.51
N LEU A 265 4.75 -16.24 2.03
CA LEU A 265 5.80 -15.64 1.22
C LEU A 265 7.08 -15.40 2.01
N ALA A 266 6.97 -14.90 3.25
CA ALA A 266 8.11 -14.69 4.15
C ALA A 266 8.82 -16.02 4.45
N ARG A 267 8.06 -17.06 4.84
CA ARG A 267 8.57 -18.41 5.08
C ARG A 267 9.24 -18.99 3.85
N ARG A 268 8.66 -18.76 2.66
CA ARG A 268 9.24 -19.24 1.41
C ARG A 268 10.58 -18.60 1.11
N LEU A 269 10.72 -17.28 1.29
CA LEU A 269 11.98 -16.57 1.06
C LEU A 269 13.11 -17.13 1.95
N VAL A 270 12.84 -17.27 3.26
CA VAL A 270 13.82 -17.82 4.21
C VAL A 270 14.15 -19.28 3.89
N ASN A 271 13.15 -20.11 3.57
CA ASN A 271 13.36 -21.50 3.17
C ASN A 271 14.16 -21.64 1.87
N THR A 272 13.98 -20.71 0.94
CA THR A 272 14.74 -20.69 -0.33
C THR A 272 16.20 -20.34 -0.05
N ALA A 273 16.45 -19.32 0.77
CA ALA A 273 17.80 -18.96 1.21
C ALA A 273 18.50 -20.13 1.91
N ARG A 274 17.77 -20.85 2.77
CA ARG A 274 18.29 -22.05 3.45
C ARG A 274 18.65 -23.16 2.48
N ARG A 275 17.77 -23.47 1.51
CA ARG A 275 18.03 -24.50 0.47
C ARG A 275 19.19 -24.13 -0.44
N ALA A 276 19.45 -22.83 -0.62
CA ALA A 276 20.61 -22.33 -1.35
C ALA A 276 21.89 -22.31 -0.48
N ASN A 277 21.88 -22.89 0.73
CA ASN A 277 22.98 -22.85 1.71
C ASN A 277 23.45 -21.42 2.07
N MET A 278 22.59 -20.41 1.87
CA MET A 278 22.92 -19.02 2.16
C MET A 278 22.71 -18.66 3.62
N THR A 279 21.89 -19.43 4.34
CA THR A 279 21.60 -19.26 5.77
C THR A 279 21.39 -20.61 6.43
N SER A 280 21.77 -20.73 7.71
CA SER A 280 21.50 -21.90 8.56
C SER A 280 20.30 -21.69 9.48
N VAL A 281 19.52 -20.60 9.33
CA VAL A 281 18.36 -20.32 10.19
C VAL A 281 17.38 -21.49 10.16
N GLN A 282 17.25 -22.16 11.31
CA GLN A 282 16.17 -23.09 11.58
C GLN A 282 15.10 -22.34 12.36
N ALA A 283 14.15 -21.73 11.65
CA ALA A 283 12.90 -21.30 12.27
C ALA A 283 12.02 -22.54 12.36
N ASP A 284 11.95 -23.14 13.54
CA ASP A 284 11.19 -24.37 13.76
C ASP A 284 9.67 -24.07 13.62
N PRO A 285 8.96 -24.66 12.64
CA PRO A 285 7.53 -24.42 12.46
C PRO A 285 6.68 -25.06 13.55
N ALA A 286 7.24 -25.98 14.35
CA ALA A 286 6.50 -26.75 15.35
C ALA A 286 6.43 -26.10 16.75
N GLY A 287 7.28 -25.11 17.05
CA GLY A 287 7.28 -24.40 18.34
C GLY A 287 6.57 -23.04 18.33
N THR A 288 6.16 -22.56 17.16
CA THR A 288 5.53 -21.24 16.96
C THR A 288 4.02 -21.35 16.83
N PHE A 289 3.39 -22.08 17.76
CA PHE A 289 1.94 -22.02 17.94
C PHE A 289 1.57 -20.59 18.37
N GLY A 290 0.91 -19.83 17.48
CA GLY A 290 0.35 -18.51 17.80
C GLY A 290 0.92 -17.30 17.03
N LEU A 291 1.88 -17.48 16.11
CA LEU A 291 2.28 -16.37 15.22
C LEU A 291 1.13 -16.03 14.26
N GLN A 292 0.60 -14.81 14.34
CA GLN A 292 -0.49 -14.31 13.51
C GLN A 292 0.06 -13.40 12.41
N GLY A 293 0.72 -13.98 11.40
CA GLY A 293 1.09 -13.28 10.17
C GLY A 293 2.59 -13.13 9.94
N ALA A 294 2.93 -12.41 8.88
CA ALA A 294 4.30 -12.26 8.41
C ALA A 294 5.18 -11.47 9.39
N VAL A 295 4.64 -10.44 10.04
CA VAL A 295 5.36 -9.62 11.03
C VAL A 295 5.94 -10.48 12.15
N ASP A 296 5.14 -11.37 12.73
CA ASP A 296 5.53 -12.22 13.86
C ASP A 296 6.62 -13.22 13.46
N TYR A 297 6.48 -13.82 12.27
CA TYR A 297 7.51 -14.69 11.70
C TYR A 297 8.81 -13.92 11.44
N ILE A 298 8.71 -12.74 10.82
CA ILE A 298 9.86 -11.90 10.49
C ILE A 298 10.57 -11.43 11.76
N ALA A 299 9.86 -11.03 12.80
CA ALA A 299 10.42 -10.65 14.09
C ALA A 299 11.25 -11.78 14.73
N THR A 300 10.82 -13.03 14.53
CA THR A 300 11.55 -14.21 15.02
C THR A 300 12.84 -14.46 14.24
N VAL A 301 12.81 -14.35 12.90
CA VAL A 301 13.97 -14.70 12.06
C VAL A 301 14.94 -13.55 11.81
N ALA A 302 14.48 -12.30 11.89
CA ALA A 302 15.28 -11.12 11.56
C ALA A 302 16.58 -11.00 12.38
N PRO A 303 16.59 -11.19 13.72
CA PRO A 303 17.83 -11.15 14.49
C PRO A 303 18.86 -12.18 14.03
N LEU A 304 18.39 -13.38 13.66
CA LEU A 304 19.24 -14.48 13.21
C LEU A 304 19.85 -14.21 11.83
N LEU A 305 19.07 -13.59 10.93
CA LEU A 305 19.52 -13.23 9.57
C LEU A 305 20.49 -12.03 9.56
N GLN A 306 20.36 -11.12 10.53
CA GLN A 306 21.17 -9.90 10.60
C GLN A 306 22.50 -10.12 11.32
N ASN A 307 22.48 -10.72 12.51
CA ASN A 307 23.62 -10.71 13.44
C ASN A 307 23.92 -12.07 14.10
N GLY A 308 23.20 -13.15 13.72
CA GLY A 308 23.32 -14.47 14.35
C GLY A 308 24.16 -15.47 13.56
N ALA A 309 24.31 -16.69 14.11
CA ALA A 309 24.94 -17.82 13.42
C ALA A 309 24.25 -18.21 12.08
N GLY A 310 23.01 -17.73 11.90
CA GLY A 310 22.20 -17.86 10.69
C GLY A 310 22.33 -16.71 9.69
N GLN A 311 23.33 -15.84 9.83
CA GLN A 311 23.54 -14.71 8.92
C GLN A 311 23.55 -15.17 7.46
N VAL A 312 22.95 -14.36 6.59
CA VAL A 312 22.99 -14.59 5.14
C VAL A 312 24.42 -14.40 4.65
N ARG A 313 25.06 -15.49 4.24
CA ARG A 313 26.48 -15.54 3.83
C ARG A 313 26.73 -14.91 2.46
N ASP A 314 25.76 -15.02 1.56
CA ASP A 314 25.88 -14.45 0.22
C ASP A 314 25.65 -12.93 0.25
N ALA A 315 26.72 -12.18 -0.02
CA ALA A 315 26.72 -10.71 -0.04
C ALA A 315 25.80 -10.11 -1.13
N ARG A 316 25.55 -10.84 -2.24
CA ARG A 316 24.67 -10.39 -3.33
C ARG A 316 23.20 -10.65 -3.01
N ALA A 317 22.90 -11.81 -2.45
CA ALA A 317 21.52 -12.18 -2.12
C ALA A 317 21.00 -11.50 -0.84
N ARG A 318 21.88 -11.24 0.14
CA ARG A 318 21.53 -10.62 1.42
C ARG A 318 20.72 -9.32 1.30
N PRO A 319 21.15 -8.28 0.56
CA PRO A 319 20.39 -7.04 0.48
C PRO A 319 19.01 -7.23 -0.17
N ALA A 320 18.90 -8.10 -1.18
CA ALA A 320 17.62 -8.37 -1.83
C ALA A 320 16.66 -9.14 -0.91
N LEU A 321 17.15 -10.13 -0.17
CA LEU A 321 16.36 -10.89 0.80
C LEU A 321 15.88 -10.01 1.95
N LEU A 322 16.78 -9.24 2.58
CA LEU A 322 16.41 -8.35 3.67
C LEU A 322 15.45 -7.26 3.21
N ALA A 323 15.61 -6.74 1.99
CA ALA A 323 14.70 -5.74 1.45
C ALA A 323 13.28 -6.29 1.25
N ALA A 324 13.17 -7.48 0.65
CA ALA A 324 11.88 -8.14 0.44
C ALA A 324 11.18 -8.47 1.77
N LEU A 325 11.94 -8.94 2.79
CA LEU A 325 11.38 -9.20 4.12
C LEU A 325 10.96 -7.91 4.83
N ALA A 326 11.72 -6.81 4.70
CA ALA A 326 11.35 -5.52 5.29
C ALA A 326 10.04 -4.97 4.68
N ASP A 327 9.88 -5.03 3.35
CA ASP A 327 8.66 -4.57 2.69
C ASP A 327 7.47 -5.51 2.97
N LEU A 328 7.71 -6.82 3.18
CA LEU A 328 6.69 -7.77 3.66
C LEU A 328 6.19 -7.40 5.06
N GLU A 329 7.10 -7.11 5.98
CA GLU A 329 6.76 -6.70 7.35
C GLU A 329 5.91 -5.42 7.32
N MET A 330 6.33 -4.41 6.54
CA MET A 330 5.58 -3.17 6.39
C MET A 330 4.19 -3.36 5.78
N LEU A 331 4.07 -4.24 4.78
CA LEU A 331 2.79 -4.53 4.14
C LEU A 331 1.83 -5.21 5.13
N ASP A 332 2.30 -6.21 5.88
CA ASP A 332 1.47 -6.88 6.89
C ASP A 332 1.08 -5.92 8.03
N THR A 333 1.97 -5.03 8.46
CA THR A 333 1.62 -3.94 9.41
C THR A 333 0.50 -3.03 8.87
N LEU A 334 0.53 -2.67 7.59
CA LEU A 334 -0.54 -1.84 7.01
C LEU A 334 -1.85 -2.60 6.86
N MET A 335 -1.81 -3.88 6.50
CA MET A 335 -3.01 -4.72 6.40
C MET A 335 -3.67 -4.91 7.76
N VAL A 336 -2.88 -5.13 8.81
CA VAL A 336 -3.34 -5.10 10.20
C VAL A 336 -4.04 -3.78 10.52
N ALA A 337 -3.39 -2.66 10.23
CA ALA A 337 -3.93 -1.34 10.53
C ALA A 337 -5.19 -0.99 9.74
N ARG A 338 -5.37 -1.58 8.55
CA ARG A 338 -6.57 -1.47 7.73
C ARG A 338 -7.78 -2.14 8.39
N ASP A 339 -7.55 -3.29 9.02
CA ASP A 339 -8.61 -4.08 9.69
C ASP A 339 -8.99 -3.48 11.05
N VAL A 340 -8.16 -2.58 11.60
CA VAL A 340 -8.47 -1.80 12.79
C VAL A 340 -9.50 -0.71 12.47
N LYS A 341 -10.43 -0.48 13.40
CA LYS A 341 -11.44 0.59 13.29
C LYS A 341 -10.77 1.93 12.93
N PRO A 342 -11.31 2.69 11.96
CA PRO A 342 -10.72 3.95 11.54
C PRO A 342 -10.57 4.93 12.71
N ASP A 343 -9.52 5.76 12.65
CA ASP A 343 -9.26 6.80 13.64
C ASP A 343 -10.51 7.69 13.81
N PRO A 344 -11.12 7.73 15.02
CA PRO A 344 -12.33 8.52 15.23
C PRO A 344 -12.10 10.00 14.94
N LEU A 345 -10.88 10.52 15.18
CA LEU A 345 -10.56 11.92 14.91
C LEU A 345 -10.45 12.19 13.42
N GLY A 346 -9.69 11.38 12.69
CA GLY A 346 -9.62 11.45 11.23
C GLY A 346 -10.98 11.34 10.56
N THR A 347 -11.84 10.44 11.07
CA THR A 347 -13.20 10.26 10.58
C THR A 347 -14.05 11.51 10.81
N ALA A 348 -14.02 12.07 12.02
CA ALA A 348 -14.79 13.29 12.33
C ALA A 348 -14.32 14.52 11.52
N PHE A 349 -13.01 14.65 11.26
CA PHE A 349 -12.50 15.68 10.35
C PHE A 349 -13.03 15.48 8.92
N ALA A 350 -12.94 14.26 8.38
CA ALA A 350 -13.43 13.95 7.04
C ALA A 350 -14.93 14.24 6.90
N GLU A 351 -15.75 13.78 7.84
CA GLU A 351 -17.20 14.04 7.86
C GLU A 351 -17.51 15.54 7.92
N THR A 352 -16.76 16.32 8.71
CA THR A 352 -16.92 17.78 8.78
C THR A 352 -16.58 18.43 7.43
N PHE A 353 -15.46 18.07 6.80
CA PHE A 353 -15.09 18.62 5.50
C PHE A 353 -16.10 18.26 4.41
N ASP A 354 -16.56 17.02 4.38
CA ASP A 354 -17.54 16.56 3.40
C ASP A 354 -18.90 17.24 3.60
N ALA A 355 -19.28 17.52 4.86
CA ALA A 355 -20.49 18.29 5.15
C ALA A 355 -20.38 19.75 4.68
N ILE A 356 -19.21 20.41 4.83
CA ILE A 356 -18.97 21.76 4.29
C ILE A 356 -19.03 21.72 2.75
N GLU A 357 -18.40 20.73 2.13
CA GLU A 357 -18.40 20.59 0.67
C GLU A 357 -19.81 20.33 0.12
N GLN A 358 -20.61 19.52 0.80
CA GLN A 358 -22.01 19.29 0.43
C GLN A 358 -22.86 20.56 0.63
N ALA A 359 -22.66 21.30 1.72
CA ALA A 359 -23.33 22.58 1.94
C ALA A 359 -22.97 23.58 0.83
N TYR A 360 -21.69 23.62 0.45
CA TYR A 360 -21.19 24.44 -0.65
C TYR A 360 -21.80 24.04 -1.99
N ALA A 361 -21.77 22.75 -2.35
CA ALA A 361 -22.34 22.24 -3.59
C ALA A 361 -23.88 22.40 -3.66
N LYS A 362 -24.57 22.49 -2.53
CA LYS A 362 -26.02 22.76 -2.50
C LYS A 362 -26.34 24.24 -2.67
N ALA A 363 -25.59 25.12 -2.02
CA ALA A 363 -25.90 26.55 -1.96
C ALA A 363 -25.21 27.39 -3.05
N CYS A 364 -23.96 27.07 -3.37
CA CYS A 364 -23.10 27.91 -4.23
C CYS A 364 -23.03 27.43 -5.68
N ASP A 365 -23.42 26.18 -5.98
CA ASP A 365 -23.47 25.63 -7.35
C ASP A 365 -24.56 26.30 -8.22
N CYS A 366 -25.45 27.08 -7.59
CA CYS A 366 -26.37 28.01 -8.24
C CYS A 366 -25.64 29.11 -9.04
N ALA A 367 -24.45 29.57 -8.60
CA ALA A 367 -23.71 30.63 -9.28
C ALA A 367 -22.90 30.12 -10.49
N THR A 368 -22.29 28.93 -10.39
CA THR A 368 -21.43 28.35 -11.43
C THR A 368 -22.23 27.92 -12.66
N ARG A 369 -23.37 27.23 -12.48
CA ARG A 369 -24.23 26.80 -13.59
C ARG A 369 -24.86 27.98 -14.35
N GLN A 370 -24.94 29.15 -13.72
CA GLN A 370 -25.48 30.36 -14.33
C GLN A 370 -24.44 31.12 -15.15
N ALA A 371 -23.19 31.18 -14.68
CA ALA A 371 -22.09 31.74 -15.47
C ALA A 371 -21.92 30.98 -16.80
N GLU A 372 -21.94 29.65 -16.75
CA GLU A 372 -21.87 28.80 -17.95
C GLU A 372 -23.10 28.94 -18.86
N ALA A 373 -24.30 29.14 -18.29
CA ALA A 373 -25.51 29.40 -19.09
C ALA A 373 -25.51 30.80 -19.74
N SER A 374 -24.95 31.81 -19.07
CA SER A 374 -24.77 33.15 -19.62
C SER A 374 -23.74 33.20 -20.74
N GLU A 375 -22.74 32.33 -20.72
CA GLU A 375 -21.71 32.27 -21.75
C GLU A 375 -22.16 31.50 -22.98
N ARG A 376 -23.03 30.48 -22.84
CA ARG A 376 -23.65 29.75 -23.97
C ARG A 376 -24.78 30.51 -24.68
N SER A 377 -25.32 31.56 -24.04
CA SER A 377 -26.38 32.40 -24.63
C SER A 377 -25.83 33.67 -25.30
N ARG A 378 -24.51 33.87 -25.25
CA ARG A 378 -23.78 34.81 -26.10
C ARG A 378 -23.21 34.07 -27.30
#